data_AF-A0A7X2STY7-F1
#
_entry.id   AF-A0A7X2STY7-F1
#
_cell.length_a   1.000
_cell.length_b   1.000
_cell.length_c   1.000
_cell.angle_alpha   90.00
_cell.angle_beta   90.00
_cell.angle_gamma   90.00
#
_symmetry.space_group_name_H-M   'P 1'
#
loop_
_entity.id
_entity.type
_entity.pdbx_description
1 polymer ?
#
loop_
_entity_poly.entity_id
_entity_poly.type
_entity_poly.pdbx_seq_one_letter_code
_entity_poly.pdbx_strand_id
1 'polypeptide(L)'
;MRVADFAFELPESLIAHYPQAQRSGCRLLSLDGPSGALSHGVFTDVLDKLNPGDLLVFNNTRVIPARVFGRKASGGKIEMLVERMLDDKRVLAHVRASKAPKPGAELLLGEDESVKATMVARHDALFEIVFDDERAVLDILNSVGHMPLPPYIDRPDEEADRELYQTVYSARP
;
A
#
# COMPACT_ATOMS: atom_id res chain seq x y z
N MET A 1 -14.92 23.39 -4.50
CA MET A 1 -15.46 22.34 -3.60
C MET A 1 -14.62 22.34 -2.34
N ARG A 2 -15.26 22.31 -1.17
CA ARG A 2 -14.59 22.26 0.14
C ARG A 2 -14.57 20.81 0.59
N VAL A 3 -13.57 20.41 1.38
CA VAL A 3 -13.51 19.06 1.98
C VAL A 3 -14.81 18.74 2.76
N ALA A 4 -15.38 19.74 3.41
CA ALA A 4 -16.64 19.61 4.16
C ALA A 4 -17.85 19.20 3.29
N ASP A 5 -17.83 19.46 1.97
CA ASP A 5 -18.92 19.09 1.06
C ASP A 5 -18.97 17.55 0.85
N PHE A 6 -17.96 16.81 1.32
CA PHE A 6 -17.85 15.34 1.26
C PHE A 6 -17.86 14.66 2.64
N ALA A 7 -18.20 15.41 3.69
CA ALA A 7 -18.31 14.85 5.04
C ALA A 7 -19.61 14.06 5.20
N PHE A 8 -19.52 12.86 5.77
CA PHE A 8 -20.67 12.04 6.14
C PHE A 8 -20.39 11.30 7.45
N GLU A 9 -21.45 10.87 8.13
CA GLU A 9 -21.33 10.06 9.34
C GLU A 9 -20.99 8.62 8.96
N LEU A 10 -19.82 8.14 9.41
CA LEU A 10 -19.38 6.76 9.22
C LEU A 10 -19.08 6.13 10.60
N PRO A 11 -20.00 5.33 11.15
CA PRO A 11 -19.73 4.55 12.34
C PRO A 11 -18.52 3.63 12.13
N GLU A 12 -17.59 3.63 13.08
CA GLU A 12 -16.37 2.80 13.03
C GLU A 12 -16.69 1.30 12.85
N SER A 13 -17.79 0.84 13.46
CA SER A 13 -18.29 -0.54 13.33
C SER A 13 -18.69 -0.95 11.91
N LEU A 14 -18.85 0.01 10.98
CA LEU A 14 -19.14 -0.26 9.57
C LEU A 14 -17.87 -0.26 8.69
N ILE A 15 -16.70 0.06 9.26
CA ILE A 15 -15.42 -0.01 8.56
C ILE A 15 -14.90 -1.45 8.66
N ALA A 16 -14.71 -2.10 7.51
CA ALA A 16 -14.17 -3.44 7.47
C ALA A 16 -12.68 -3.44 7.82
N HIS A 17 -12.31 -4.13 8.91
CA HIS A 17 -10.91 -4.33 9.31
C HIS A 17 -10.24 -5.52 8.60
N TYR A 18 -11.05 -6.48 8.16
CA TYR A 18 -10.63 -7.64 7.38
C TYR A 18 -11.59 -7.84 6.20
N PRO A 19 -11.09 -8.29 5.04
CA PRO A 19 -11.97 -8.62 3.93
C PRO A 19 -12.85 -9.83 4.24
N GLN A 20 -13.97 -9.92 3.54
CA GLN A 20 -14.82 -11.10 3.61
C GLN A 20 -14.09 -12.33 3.04
N ALA A 21 -14.12 -13.46 3.76
CA ALA A 21 -13.41 -14.68 3.36
C ALA A 21 -13.80 -15.17 1.96
N GLN A 22 -15.09 -15.12 1.63
CA GLN A 22 -15.59 -15.32 0.28
C GLN A 22 -15.83 -13.97 -0.38
N ARG A 23 -14.86 -13.50 -1.19
CA ARG A 23 -14.90 -12.17 -1.84
C ARG A 23 -16.18 -11.92 -2.66
N SER A 24 -16.68 -12.95 -3.35
CA SER A 24 -17.91 -12.84 -4.16
C SER A 24 -19.19 -12.69 -3.33
N GLY A 25 -19.12 -12.95 -2.02
CA GLY A 25 -20.25 -12.79 -1.10
C GLY A 25 -20.40 -11.37 -0.55
N CYS A 26 -19.55 -10.42 -0.96
CA CYS A 26 -19.67 -9.02 -0.55
C CYS A 26 -20.98 -8.41 -1.05
N ARG A 27 -21.51 -7.44 -0.30
CA ARG A 27 -22.68 -6.66 -0.71
C ARG A 27 -22.34 -5.78 -1.91
N LEU A 28 -23.32 -5.58 -2.80
CA LEU A 28 -23.26 -4.65 -3.92
C LEU A 28 -24.31 -3.55 -3.73
N LEU A 29 -23.89 -2.29 -3.76
CA LEU A 29 -24.78 -1.14 -3.89
C LEU A 29 -24.74 -0.68 -5.35
N SER A 30 -25.86 -0.76 -6.06
CA SER A 30 -26.01 -0.19 -7.39
C SER A 30 -26.68 1.18 -7.29
N LEU A 31 -26.09 2.17 -7.95
CA LEU A 31 -26.62 3.52 -8.10
C LEU A 31 -26.86 3.77 -9.59
N ASP A 32 -28.10 4.08 -9.96
CA ASP A 32 -28.39 4.62 -11.28
C ASP A 32 -28.00 6.10 -11.31
N GLY A 33 -26.98 6.45 -12.10
CA GLY A 33 -26.44 7.81 -12.16
C GLY A 33 -27.48 8.89 -12.53
N PRO A 34 -28.31 8.69 -13.57
CA PRO A 34 -29.31 9.68 -13.98
C PRO A 34 -30.48 9.86 -13.00
N SER A 35 -31.08 8.78 -12.50
CA SER A 35 -32.27 8.87 -11.63
C SER A 35 -31.94 8.96 -10.15
N GLY A 36 -30.72 8.58 -9.75
CA GLY A 36 -30.33 8.44 -8.35
C GLY A 36 -30.92 7.20 -7.67
N ALA A 37 -31.59 6.31 -8.41
CA ALA A 37 -32.18 5.10 -7.85
C ALA A 37 -31.11 4.18 -7.25
N LEU A 38 -31.39 3.66 -6.06
CA LEU A 38 -30.51 2.74 -5.34
C LEU A 38 -31.11 1.34 -5.34
N SER A 39 -30.27 0.33 -5.54
CA SER A 39 -30.63 -1.06 -5.28
C SER A 39 -29.50 -1.79 -4.55
N HIS A 40 -29.87 -2.73 -3.69
CA HIS A 40 -28.93 -3.56 -2.95
C HIS A 40 -28.94 -5.00 -3.49
N GLY A 41 -27.77 -5.61 -3.55
CA GLY A 41 -27.59 -7.00 -3.96
C GLY A 41 -26.30 -7.58 -3.38
N VAL A 42 -25.79 -8.61 -4.05
CA VAL A 42 -24.49 -9.23 -3.78
C VAL A 42 -23.57 -9.06 -4.99
N PHE A 43 -22.26 -9.17 -4.80
CA PHE A 43 -21.28 -8.86 -5.85
C PHE A 43 -21.49 -9.67 -7.13
N THR A 44 -21.98 -10.91 -7.04
CA THR A 44 -22.29 -11.75 -8.20
C THR A 44 -23.37 -11.16 -9.11
N ASP A 45 -24.25 -10.31 -8.60
CA ASP A 45 -25.31 -9.65 -9.37
C ASP A 45 -24.75 -8.66 -10.40
N VAL A 46 -23.44 -8.34 -10.33
CA VAL A 46 -22.75 -7.54 -11.35
C VAL A 46 -22.86 -8.16 -12.74
N LEU A 47 -22.99 -9.49 -12.84
CA LEU A 47 -23.13 -10.18 -14.12
C LEU A 47 -24.41 -9.77 -14.85
N ASP A 48 -25.47 -9.46 -14.11
CA ASP A 48 -26.76 -9.00 -14.66
C ASP A 48 -26.75 -7.50 -15.02
N LYS A 49 -25.66 -6.79 -14.72
CA LYS A 49 -25.48 -5.35 -15.00
C LYS A 49 -24.65 -5.07 -16.25
N LEU A 50 -24.10 -6.10 -16.86
CA LEU A 50 -23.23 -5.99 -18.03
C LEU A 50 -23.98 -6.36 -19.31
N ASN A 51 -23.73 -5.60 -20.36
CA ASN A 51 -24.26 -5.85 -21.68
C ASN A 51 -23.18 -6.40 -22.62
N PRO A 52 -23.58 -7.13 -23.67
CA PRO A 52 -22.66 -7.49 -24.75
C PRO A 52 -21.99 -6.23 -25.33
N GLY A 53 -20.66 -6.23 -25.36
CA GLY A 53 -19.85 -5.10 -25.83
C GLY A 53 -19.25 -4.23 -24.73
N ASP A 54 -19.61 -4.44 -23.46
CA ASP A 54 -19.00 -3.71 -22.34
C ASP A 54 -17.52 -4.09 -22.15
N LEU A 55 -16.71 -3.10 -21.76
CA LEU A 55 -15.29 -3.27 -21.43
C LEU A 55 -15.08 -3.16 -19.92
N LEU A 56 -14.60 -4.24 -19.31
CA LEU A 56 -14.12 -4.23 -17.93
C LEU A 56 -12.61 -3.97 -17.90
N VAL A 57 -12.20 -2.88 -17.26
CA VAL A 57 -10.79 -2.54 -17.06
C VAL A 57 -10.40 -2.89 -15.64
N PHE A 58 -9.44 -3.80 -15.49
CA PHE A 58 -8.92 -4.21 -14.20
C PHE A 58 -7.52 -3.64 -13.96
N ASN A 59 -7.26 -3.20 -12.73
CA ASN A 59 -5.91 -2.94 -12.28
C ASN A 59 -5.22 -4.28 -11.95
N ASN A 60 -4.08 -4.54 -12.60
CA ASN A 60 -3.28 -5.76 -12.44
C ASN A 60 -1.98 -5.53 -11.63
N THR A 61 -1.91 -4.42 -10.88
CA THR A 61 -0.79 -4.13 -10.00
C THR A 61 -0.80 -5.12 -8.83
N ARG A 62 0.38 -5.66 -8.50
CA ARG A 62 0.63 -6.50 -7.34
C ARG A 62 1.36 -5.67 -6.31
N VAL A 63 0.75 -5.50 -5.15
CA VAL A 63 1.31 -4.64 -4.10
C VAL A 63 2.52 -5.33 -3.50
N ILE A 64 3.66 -4.62 -3.51
CA ILE A 64 4.88 -5.06 -2.83
C ILE A 64 4.85 -4.62 -1.36
N PRO A 65 5.56 -5.33 -0.46
CA PRO A 65 5.73 -4.93 0.94
C PRO A 65 6.65 -3.69 1.06
N ALA A 66 6.14 -2.54 0.63
CA ALA A 66 6.89 -1.30 0.47
C ALA A 66 7.17 -0.56 1.79
N ARG A 67 6.55 -0.96 2.91
CA ARG A 67 6.74 -0.31 4.21
C ARG A 67 7.86 -0.98 4.97
N VAL A 68 8.95 -0.27 5.27
CA VAL A 68 10.12 -0.81 5.96
C VAL A 68 10.39 0.00 7.21
N PHE A 69 10.49 -0.67 8.35
CA PHE A 69 10.90 -0.07 9.61
C PHE A 69 12.41 -0.19 9.81
N GLY A 70 12.98 0.68 10.64
CA GLY A 70 14.38 0.61 10.99
C GLY A 70 14.83 1.77 11.85
N ARG A 71 16.14 2.05 11.81
CA ARG A 71 16.75 3.20 12.48
C ARG A 71 17.90 3.80 11.66
N LYS A 72 18.21 5.06 11.92
CA LYS A 72 19.50 5.63 11.53
C LYS A 72 20.61 4.97 12.33
N ALA A 73 21.82 4.89 11.78
CA ALA A 73 23.01 4.47 12.55
C ALA A 73 23.22 5.33 13.81
N SER A 74 22.73 6.57 13.81
CA SER A 74 22.70 7.47 14.97
C SER A 74 21.64 7.13 16.04
N GLY A 75 20.88 6.04 15.89
CA GLY A 75 19.89 5.52 16.85
C GLY A 75 18.44 5.97 16.66
N GLY A 76 18.16 6.99 15.83
CA GLY A 76 16.79 7.49 15.65
C GLY A 76 15.94 6.57 14.78
N LYS A 77 14.77 6.14 15.27
CA LYS A 77 13.81 5.32 14.51
C LYS A 77 13.38 5.99 13.21
N ILE A 78 13.17 5.17 12.19
CA ILE A 78 12.64 5.58 10.89
C ILE A 78 11.55 4.61 10.43
N GLU A 79 10.60 5.14 9.68
CA GLU A 79 9.64 4.37 8.89
C GLU A 79 9.76 4.86 7.45
N MET A 80 9.99 3.92 6.53
CA MET A 80 10.17 4.18 5.11
C MET A 80 9.01 3.57 4.35
N LEU A 81 8.41 4.32 3.43
CA LEU A 81 7.42 3.84 2.48
C LEU A 81 7.98 4.04 1.06
N VAL A 82 8.33 2.93 0.40
CA VAL A 82 8.85 2.95 -0.97
C VAL A 82 7.73 3.37 -1.93
N GLU A 83 7.97 4.45 -2.67
CA GLU A 83 7.06 4.92 -3.72
C GLU A 83 7.42 4.29 -5.06
N ARG A 84 8.71 4.26 -5.38
CA ARG A 84 9.19 3.85 -6.71
C ARG A 84 10.58 3.24 -6.64
N MET A 85 10.75 2.10 -7.32
CA MET A 85 12.07 1.55 -7.62
C MET A 85 12.68 2.32 -8.80
N LEU A 86 13.93 2.76 -8.66
CA LEU A 86 14.69 3.40 -9.74
C LEU A 86 15.50 2.37 -10.53
N ASP A 87 16.05 1.39 -9.81
CA ASP A 87 16.78 0.23 -10.33
C ASP A 87 16.86 -0.86 -9.24
N ASP A 88 17.67 -1.89 -9.47
CA ASP A 88 17.81 -3.06 -8.58
C ASP A 88 18.43 -2.74 -7.21
N LYS A 89 18.94 -1.53 -6.99
CA LYS A 89 19.60 -1.11 -5.75
C LYS A 89 19.06 0.20 -5.16
N ARG A 90 18.22 0.93 -5.90
CA ARG A 90 17.79 2.28 -5.52
C ARG A 90 16.28 2.47 -5.56
N VAL A 91 15.79 3.23 -4.60
CA VAL A 91 14.38 3.62 -4.49
C VAL A 91 14.21 5.10 -4.20
N LEU A 92 13.04 5.62 -4.54
CA LEU A 92 12.47 6.79 -3.93
C LEU A 92 11.45 6.37 -2.87
N ALA A 93 11.56 6.97 -1.69
CA ALA A 93 10.69 6.65 -0.58
C ALA A 93 10.32 7.90 0.23
N HIS A 94 9.14 7.87 0.84
CA HIS A 94 8.82 8.73 1.96
C HIS A 94 9.51 8.19 3.22
N VAL A 95 10.18 9.06 3.97
CA VAL A 95 10.86 8.69 5.22
C VAL A 95 10.30 9.51 6.36
N ARG A 96 9.64 8.85 7.31
CA ARG A 96 9.18 9.43 8.56
C ARG A 96 10.26 9.24 9.63
N ALA A 97 10.74 10.35 10.17
CA ALA A 97 11.73 10.38 11.25
C ALA A 97 11.61 11.71 12.03
N SER A 98 11.94 11.73 13.33
CA SER A 98 11.93 12.97 14.12
C SER A 98 12.87 14.04 13.56
N LYS A 99 14.00 13.60 12.99
CA LYS A 99 14.91 14.43 12.20
C LYS A 99 15.21 13.67 10.91
N ALA A 100 14.84 14.25 9.79
CA ALA A 100 15.04 13.67 8.47
C ALA A 100 16.53 13.33 8.24
N PRO A 101 16.84 12.18 7.62
CA PRO A 101 18.21 11.84 7.24
C PRO A 101 18.75 12.84 6.20
N LYS A 102 20.04 13.12 6.29
CA LYS A 102 20.78 13.94 5.31
C LYS A 102 21.51 13.02 4.32
N PRO A 103 21.96 13.54 3.16
CA PRO A 103 22.85 12.80 2.27
C PRO A 103 24.05 12.21 3.02
N GLY A 104 24.34 10.94 2.77
CA GLY A 104 25.36 10.15 3.44
C GLY A 104 24.91 9.53 4.77
N ALA A 105 23.66 9.72 5.21
CA ALA A 105 23.18 9.08 6.44
C ALA A 105 22.97 7.58 6.22
N GLU A 106 23.64 6.78 7.05
CA GLU A 106 23.47 5.33 7.13
C GLU A 106 22.16 4.96 7.86
N LEU A 107 21.45 4.01 7.28
CA LEU A 107 20.19 3.45 7.73
C LEU A 107 20.37 1.94 7.93
N LEU A 108 19.79 1.44 9.01
CA LEU A 108 19.68 0.03 9.34
C LEU A 108 18.20 -0.33 9.27
N LEU A 109 17.82 -1.17 8.31
CA LEU A 109 16.45 -1.48 7.92
C LEU A 109 16.11 -2.94 8.26
N GLY A 110 14.82 -3.20 8.45
CA GLY A 110 14.30 -4.46 8.95
C GLY A 110 14.23 -4.49 10.48
N GLU A 111 13.38 -5.35 11.03
CA GLU A 111 13.24 -5.51 12.48
C GLU A 111 14.53 -5.99 13.16
N ASP A 112 15.32 -6.79 12.44
CA ASP A 112 16.63 -7.29 12.85
C ASP A 112 17.78 -6.35 12.48
N GLU A 113 17.49 -5.22 11.83
CA GLU A 113 18.46 -4.21 11.40
C GLU A 113 19.56 -4.77 10.47
N SER A 114 19.27 -5.88 9.79
CA SER A 114 20.22 -6.62 8.95
C SER A 114 20.53 -5.93 7.62
N VAL A 115 19.62 -5.09 7.13
CA VAL A 115 19.73 -4.45 5.82
C VAL A 115 20.33 -3.06 5.96
N LYS A 116 21.51 -2.86 5.38
CA LYS A 116 22.15 -1.54 5.32
C LYS A 116 21.67 -0.75 4.12
N ALA A 117 21.42 0.53 4.32
CA ALA A 117 21.09 1.45 3.25
C ALA A 117 21.65 2.85 3.52
N THR A 118 21.77 3.65 2.49
CA THR A 118 22.28 5.03 2.57
C THR A 118 21.30 5.99 1.93
N MET A 119 20.95 7.08 2.62
CA MET A 119 20.25 8.21 2.00
C MET A 119 21.26 9.00 1.15
N VAL A 120 21.04 9.09 -0.16
CA VAL A 120 21.99 9.74 -1.09
C VAL A 120 21.52 11.09 -1.63
N ALA A 121 20.22 11.26 -1.84
CA ALA A 121 19.66 12.49 -2.38
C ALA A 121 18.24 12.74 -1.89
N ARG A 122 17.79 13.99 -2.01
CA ARG A 122 16.42 14.40 -1.71
C ARG A 122 15.78 15.00 -2.96
N HIS A 123 14.58 14.53 -3.27
CA HIS A 123 13.75 14.95 -4.39
C HIS A 123 12.42 15.46 -3.81
N ASP A 124 12.37 16.73 -3.45
CA ASP A 124 11.26 17.35 -2.71
C ASP A 124 10.88 16.60 -1.42
N ALA A 125 9.75 15.86 -1.45
CA ALA A 125 9.24 15.07 -0.35
C ALA A 125 9.83 13.65 -0.29
N LEU A 126 10.58 13.24 -1.32
CA LEU A 126 11.12 11.89 -1.47
C LEU A 126 12.62 11.84 -1.17
N PHE A 127 13.03 10.71 -0.63
CA PHE A 127 14.40 10.38 -0.30
C PHE A 127 14.87 9.29 -1.25
N GLU A 128 15.98 9.53 -1.92
CA GLU A 128 16.66 8.50 -2.69
C GLU A 128 17.52 7.68 -1.74
N ILE A 129 17.20 6.39 -1.66
CA ILE A 129 17.83 5.42 -0.77
C ILE A 129 18.53 4.36 -1.63
N VAL A 130 19.79 4.10 -1.34
CA VAL A 130 20.60 3.04 -1.97
C VAL A 130 20.79 1.93 -0.96
N PHE A 131 20.47 0.70 -1.35
CA PHE A 131 20.67 -0.49 -0.51
C PHE A 131 22.07 -1.06 -0.71
N ASP A 132 22.78 -1.29 0.40
CA ASP A 132 24.10 -1.92 0.45
C ASP A 132 23.93 -3.40 0.85
N ASP A 133 23.36 -4.17 -0.09
CA ASP A 133 23.07 -5.59 0.06
C ASP A 133 23.29 -6.28 -1.30
N GLU A 134 23.64 -7.56 -1.31
CA GLU A 134 23.85 -8.33 -2.55
C GLU A 134 22.53 -8.56 -3.30
N ARG A 135 21.41 -8.70 -2.57
CA ARG A 135 20.06 -8.94 -3.12
C ARG A 135 19.51 -7.74 -3.87
N ALA A 136 18.60 -7.94 -4.83
CA ALA A 136 17.89 -6.84 -5.46
C ALA A 136 16.91 -6.19 -4.46
N VAL A 137 16.58 -4.90 -4.65
CA VAL A 137 15.63 -4.18 -3.78
C VAL A 137 14.33 -4.95 -3.59
N LEU A 138 13.78 -5.52 -4.66
CA LEU A 138 12.52 -6.25 -4.57
C LEU A 138 12.61 -7.45 -3.61
N ASP A 139 13.73 -8.18 -3.63
CA ASP A 139 13.96 -9.32 -2.73
C ASP A 139 14.16 -8.87 -1.28
N ILE A 140 14.83 -7.73 -1.09
CA ILE A 140 14.99 -7.09 0.22
C ILE A 140 13.62 -6.71 0.78
N LEU A 141 12.80 -6.01 0.01
CA LEU A 141 11.45 -5.61 0.43
C LEU A 141 10.60 -6.84 0.75
N ASN A 142 10.67 -7.89 -0.08
CA ASN A 142 9.95 -9.14 0.20
C ASN A 142 10.39 -9.85 1.49
N SER A 143 11.61 -9.59 1.95
CA SER A 143 12.22 -10.19 3.13
C SER A 143 11.97 -9.38 4.41
N VAL A 144 12.07 -8.04 4.36
CA VAL A 144 12.03 -7.18 5.56
C VAL A 144 10.92 -6.13 5.54
N GLY A 145 10.19 -6.05 4.43
CA GLY A 145 9.10 -5.12 4.25
C GLY A 145 7.79 -5.66 4.80
N HIS A 146 6.90 -4.72 5.05
CA HIS A 146 5.54 -4.92 5.53
C HIS A 146 4.55 -4.46 4.47
N MET A 147 3.38 -5.11 4.44
CA MET A 147 2.28 -4.67 3.59
C MET A 147 1.82 -3.27 4.02
N PRO A 148 1.74 -2.30 3.09
CA PRO A 148 1.34 -0.94 3.42
C PRO A 148 -0.19 -0.87 3.58
N LEU A 149 -0.68 -1.32 4.74
CA LEU A 149 -2.11 -1.24 5.05
C LEU A 149 -2.59 0.22 5.06
N PRO A 150 -3.79 0.52 4.52
CA PRO A 150 -4.38 1.85 4.56
C PRO A 150 -4.48 2.40 5.99
N PRO A 151 -4.42 3.73 6.16
CA PRO A 151 -4.34 4.36 7.49
C PRO A 151 -5.58 4.14 8.38
N TYR A 152 -6.72 3.73 7.80
CA TYR A 152 -7.92 3.38 8.55
C TYR A 152 -7.91 1.94 9.10
N ILE A 153 -6.95 1.11 8.67
CA ILE A 153 -6.73 -0.23 9.22
C ILE A 153 -5.65 -0.12 10.30
N ASP A 154 -6.07 0.16 11.54
CA ASP A 154 -5.16 0.36 12.67
C ASP A 154 -4.75 -0.97 13.32
N ARG A 155 -4.02 -1.80 12.56
CA ARG A 155 -3.37 -3.02 13.05
C ARG A 155 -2.07 -3.29 12.29
N PRO A 156 -1.15 -4.09 12.86
CA PRO A 156 -0.03 -4.66 12.11
C PRO A 156 -0.53 -5.49 10.92
N ASP A 157 0.28 -5.57 9.86
CA ASP A 157 0.05 -6.49 8.77
C ASP A 157 0.35 -7.93 9.19
N GLU A 158 -0.41 -8.86 8.62
CA GLU A 158 -0.32 -10.29 8.86
C GLU A 158 0.11 -10.99 7.57
N GLU A 159 0.61 -12.23 7.68
CA GLU A 159 1.01 -13.02 6.51
C GLU A 159 -0.13 -13.17 5.49
N ALA A 160 -1.37 -13.30 5.98
CA ALA A 160 -2.57 -13.37 5.15
C ALA A 160 -2.78 -12.11 4.29
N ASP A 161 -2.33 -10.92 4.75
CA ASP A 161 -2.49 -9.67 4.00
C ASP A 161 -1.67 -9.66 2.70
N ARG A 162 -0.60 -10.47 2.60
CA ARG A 162 0.20 -10.58 1.36
C ARG A 162 -0.64 -11.06 0.18
N GLU A 163 -1.64 -11.89 0.43
CA GLU A 163 -2.59 -12.40 -0.57
C GLU A 163 -3.95 -11.68 -0.52
N LEU A 164 -4.45 -11.36 0.67
CA LEU A 164 -5.77 -10.74 0.83
C LEU A 164 -5.82 -9.30 0.32
N TYR A 165 -4.73 -8.55 0.43
CA TYR A 165 -4.64 -7.18 -0.09
C TYR A 165 -4.60 -7.13 -1.63
N GLN A 166 -4.27 -8.26 -2.27
CA GLN A 166 -4.18 -8.34 -3.72
C GLN A 166 -5.56 -8.49 -4.35
N THR A 167 -5.71 -7.95 -5.56
CA THR A 167 -6.82 -8.31 -6.43
C THR A 167 -6.56 -9.70 -7.04
N VAL A 168 -7.62 -10.39 -7.45
CA VAL A 168 -7.52 -11.67 -8.18
C VAL A 168 -6.87 -11.53 -9.57
N TYR A 169 -6.63 -10.30 -10.03
CA TYR A 169 -5.99 -9.98 -11.30
C TYR A 169 -4.55 -9.48 -11.13
N SER A 170 -4.06 -9.41 -9.89
CA SER A 170 -2.71 -8.92 -9.59
C SER A 170 -1.65 -9.80 -10.26
N ALA A 171 -0.74 -9.17 -11.02
CA ALA A 171 0.28 -9.89 -11.79
C ALA A 171 1.63 -9.18 -11.82
N ARG A 172 1.65 -7.83 -11.77
CA ARG A 172 2.87 -7.05 -11.98
C ARG A 172 3.15 -6.15 -10.78
N PRO A 173 4.33 -6.25 -10.14
CA PRO A 173 4.74 -5.33 -9.08
C PRO A 173 4.92 -3.90 -9.58
#